data_AF-A0A1I1VMZ1-F1
#
_entry.id   AF-A0A1I1VMZ1-F1
#
_cell.length_a   1.000
_cell.length_b   1.000
_cell.length_c   1.000
_cell.angle_alpha   90.00
_cell.angle_beta   90.00
_cell.angle_gamma   90.00
#
_symmetry.space_group_name_H-M   'P 1'
#
loop_
_entity.id
_entity.type
_entity.pdbx_description
1 polymer ?
#
loop_
_entity_poly.entity_id
_entity_poly.type
_entity_poly.pdbx_seq_one_letter_code
_entity_poly.pdbx_strand_id
1 'polypeptide(L)'
;MYFRTCFFVLVSAALASCGDSSEPILTTAGATQTTTAAPSTEGASSTDHGTGGSHECGSLLANNDENCVCSPGYERCDPDDPNSTDCCEEPGMGDGECPDPNSSSVDGQCYCDVGYTWCDPDDPADLSCCVDPGQTTATPTEGTSDATGEPTSDGTGGDMCPGAVGPPPSCDEDSESFFCTHPSSCGPQGSAHYYCEGGVWVEDTSLDDTCKLDGYDFAYGCVDDGGTIFVECGSGSGAACSGEAPSCLDANTWAGCKWGKTTEVDCFVVCTEIGDDMGATYDHGACEVQDGEAVCACCDAGDPGCPI
;
A
#
# COMPACT_ATOMS: atom_id res chain seq x y z
N MET A 1 -22.14 8.57 -13.19
CA MET A 1 -21.69 7.63 -14.24
C MET A 1 -21.17 6.43 -13.48
N TYR A 2 -21.87 5.30 -13.52
CA TYR A 2 -21.39 4.05 -12.93
C TYR A 2 -20.51 3.38 -13.99
N PHE A 3 -19.19 3.36 -13.75
CA PHE A 3 -18.30 2.48 -14.51
C PHE A 3 -18.47 1.08 -13.92
N ARG A 4 -19.17 0.20 -14.65
CA ARG A 4 -19.12 -1.24 -14.41
C ARG A 4 -17.82 -1.73 -15.03
N THR A 5 -16.83 -2.00 -14.20
CA THR A 5 -15.59 -2.69 -14.60
C THR A 5 -15.97 -4.13 -14.94
N CYS A 6 -15.79 -4.55 -16.20
CA CYS A 6 -15.98 -5.93 -16.62
C CYS A 6 -14.83 -6.78 -16.05
N PHE A 7 -15.12 -7.64 -15.08
CA PHE A 7 -14.17 -8.64 -14.59
C PHE A 7 -14.26 -9.93 -15.40
N PHE A 8 -13.13 -10.35 -15.95
CA PHE A 8 -12.93 -11.65 -16.59
C PHE A 8 -12.68 -12.71 -15.52
N VAL A 9 -13.53 -13.74 -15.45
CA VAL A 9 -13.29 -14.91 -14.61
C VAL A 9 -12.36 -15.85 -15.38
N LEU A 10 -11.04 -15.69 -15.21
CA LEU A 10 -10.07 -16.65 -15.74
C LEU A 10 -10.17 -17.99 -14.99
N VAL A 11 -11.02 -18.90 -15.48
CA VAL A 11 -10.85 -20.34 -15.23
C VAL A 11 -9.77 -20.82 -16.20
N SER A 12 -8.68 -21.36 -15.66
CA SER A 12 -7.45 -21.62 -16.40
C SER A 12 -7.63 -22.61 -17.56
N ALA A 13 -7.50 -22.15 -18.81
CA ALA A 13 -6.92 -22.92 -19.91
C ALA A 13 -6.40 -22.03 -21.07
N ALA A 14 -5.08 -21.95 -21.20
CA ALA A 14 -4.30 -21.77 -22.44
C ALA A 14 -4.48 -20.50 -23.33
N LEU A 15 -3.42 -19.67 -23.32
CA LEU A 15 -2.79 -18.95 -24.45
C LEU A 15 -3.69 -18.46 -25.62
N ALA A 16 -3.95 -17.14 -25.69
CA ALA A 16 -4.01 -16.40 -26.96
C ALA A 16 -3.88 -14.88 -26.75
N SER A 17 -3.08 -14.24 -27.62
CA SER A 17 -2.74 -12.81 -27.64
C SER A 17 -3.94 -11.92 -28.04
N CYS A 18 -4.14 -10.80 -27.34
CA CYS A 18 -5.05 -9.74 -27.78
C CYS A 18 -4.34 -8.72 -28.67
N GLY A 19 -4.95 -8.45 -29.83
CA GLY A 19 -4.50 -7.50 -30.83
C GLY A 19 -4.94 -6.07 -30.52
N ASP A 20 -4.01 -5.15 -30.79
CA ASP A 20 -4.14 -3.70 -30.75
C ASP A 20 -5.25 -3.20 -31.69
N SER A 21 -6.15 -2.36 -31.17
CA SER A 21 -6.95 -1.47 -32.03
C SER A 21 -7.12 -0.11 -31.36
N SER A 22 -6.39 0.83 -31.95
CA SER A 22 -6.24 2.23 -31.59
C SER A 22 -7.31 3.12 -32.26
N GLU A 23 -7.42 4.36 -31.74
CA GLU A 23 -8.01 5.60 -32.31
C GLU A 23 -9.37 6.09 -31.74
N PRO A 24 -9.72 7.41 -31.83
CA PRO A 24 -9.02 8.54 -31.19
C PRO A 24 -9.94 9.61 -30.55
N ILE A 25 -9.35 10.41 -29.66
CA ILE A 25 -9.49 11.86 -29.39
C ILE A 25 -10.89 12.52 -29.54
N LEU A 26 -11.38 13.11 -28.43
CA LEU A 26 -12.17 14.35 -28.48
C LEU A 26 -11.74 15.36 -27.42
N THR A 27 -11.18 16.47 -27.91
CA THR A 27 -10.82 17.70 -27.19
C THR A 27 -12.05 18.55 -26.92
N THR A 28 -12.21 19.17 -25.73
CA THR A 28 -12.83 20.51 -25.62
C THR A 28 -12.37 21.23 -24.33
N ALA A 29 -12.02 22.52 -24.51
CA ALA A 29 -11.72 23.59 -23.56
C ALA A 29 -12.67 23.68 -22.34
N GLY A 30 -12.38 24.30 -21.21
CA GLY A 30 -11.38 25.30 -20.81
C GLY A 30 -12.07 26.25 -19.83
N ALA A 31 -11.42 26.66 -18.73
CA ALA A 31 -11.87 27.80 -17.94
C ALA A 31 -10.75 28.35 -17.04
N THR A 32 -10.53 29.64 -17.22
CA THR A 32 -9.66 30.57 -16.50
C THR A 32 -10.21 30.88 -15.10
N GLN A 33 -9.33 31.11 -14.10
CA GLN A 33 -9.53 32.04 -12.98
C GLN A 33 -8.18 32.28 -12.28
N THR A 34 -7.52 33.41 -12.52
CA THR A 34 -7.61 34.70 -11.79
C THR A 34 -6.88 34.68 -10.44
N THR A 35 -5.68 35.25 -10.48
CA THR A 35 -4.82 35.70 -9.40
C THR A 35 -5.47 36.77 -8.52
N THR A 36 -5.21 36.75 -7.21
CA THR A 36 -5.19 37.95 -6.36
C THR A 36 -4.17 37.75 -5.23
N ALA A 37 -3.10 38.53 -5.29
CA ALA A 37 -2.10 38.69 -4.25
C ALA A 37 -2.24 40.06 -3.59
N ALA A 38 -1.95 40.16 -2.30
CA ALA A 38 -1.41 41.32 -1.55
C ALA A 38 -1.58 41.09 -0.03
N PRO A 39 -0.94 41.87 0.86
CA PRO A 39 0.49 42.21 0.92
C PRO A 39 1.07 42.05 2.36
N SER A 40 2.39 42.23 2.45
CA SER A 40 3.26 42.27 3.63
C SER A 40 2.86 43.26 4.73
N THR A 41 3.31 43.03 5.97
CA THR A 41 3.62 44.13 6.91
C THR A 41 4.75 43.75 7.87
N GLU A 42 5.75 44.63 7.95
CA GLU A 42 6.92 44.63 8.82
C GLU A 42 6.59 45.18 10.23
N GLY A 43 7.41 44.85 11.24
CA GLY A 43 7.95 45.90 12.12
C GLY A 43 7.88 45.73 13.66
N ALA A 44 9.07 45.90 14.25
CA ALA A 44 9.42 46.34 15.63
C ALA A 44 9.35 45.30 16.78
N SER A 45 10.42 44.95 17.52
CA SER A 45 11.42 45.73 18.28
C SER A 45 10.87 46.46 19.51
N SER A 46 11.23 45.99 20.72
CA SER A 46 11.36 46.81 21.95
C SER A 46 11.98 46.01 23.10
N THR A 47 12.86 46.67 23.83
CA THR A 47 13.72 46.21 24.94
C THR A 47 13.07 46.43 26.32
N ASP A 48 13.51 45.63 27.30
CA ASP A 48 13.93 45.99 28.68
C ASP A 48 13.00 45.97 29.91
N HIS A 49 13.41 45.09 30.86
CA HIS A 49 13.46 45.15 32.34
C HIS A 49 12.18 45.32 33.21
N GLY A 50 11.96 44.35 34.11
CA GLY A 50 11.22 44.59 35.35
C GLY A 50 10.81 43.37 36.19
N THR A 51 11.76 42.81 36.96
CA THR A 51 11.59 42.22 38.31
C THR A 51 10.20 41.72 38.74
N GLY A 52 10.01 40.40 38.74
CA GLY A 52 8.89 39.77 39.43
C GLY A 52 8.77 38.27 39.16
N GLY A 53 9.57 37.45 39.85
CA GLY A 53 9.29 36.03 40.16
C GLY A 53 8.64 35.18 39.06
N SER A 54 9.17 35.25 37.84
CA SER A 54 8.79 34.36 36.75
C SER A 54 9.95 33.41 36.50
N HIS A 55 9.64 32.12 36.38
CA HIS A 55 10.56 31.11 35.89
C HIS A 55 10.86 31.45 34.42
N GLU A 56 11.83 32.33 34.18
CA GLU A 56 12.31 32.65 32.85
C GLU A 56 13.36 31.60 32.48
N CYS A 57 12.98 30.65 31.62
CA CYS A 57 13.88 29.66 31.07
C CYS A 57 14.92 30.39 30.19
N GLY A 58 16.21 30.09 30.38
CA GLY A 58 17.37 30.91 30.01
C GLY A 58 17.63 31.22 28.53
N SER A 59 16.78 30.83 27.57
CA SER A 59 17.00 31.16 26.16
C SER A 59 15.69 31.34 25.38
N LEU A 60 15.74 32.09 24.26
CA LEU A 60 14.59 32.27 23.35
C LEU A 60 14.07 30.96 22.72
N LEU A 61 14.77 29.84 22.93
CA LEU A 61 14.46 28.51 22.37
C LEU A 61 13.84 27.56 23.43
N ALA A 62 13.83 27.96 24.70
CA ALA A 62 13.20 27.18 25.77
C ALA A 62 11.70 27.52 25.86
N ASN A 63 10.84 26.49 25.94
CA ASN A 63 9.41 26.71 26.18
C ASN A 63 9.21 27.27 27.60
N ASN A 64 8.42 28.35 27.70
CA ASN A 64 8.05 28.99 28.97
C ASN A 64 6.96 28.20 29.71
N ASP A 65 7.15 26.89 29.92
CA ASP A 65 6.34 26.12 30.85
C ASP A 65 6.97 26.09 32.25
N GLU A 66 6.25 25.56 33.24
CA GLU A 66 6.72 25.49 34.63
C GLU A 66 7.94 24.56 34.83
N ASN A 67 8.34 23.82 33.79
CA ASN A 67 9.41 22.82 33.83
C ASN A 67 10.60 23.13 32.92
N CYS A 68 10.56 24.22 32.13
CA CYS A 68 11.57 24.59 31.15
C CYS A 68 11.97 23.43 30.22
N VAL A 69 10.98 22.75 29.65
CA VAL A 69 11.22 21.63 28.72
C VAL A 69 11.71 22.18 27.37
N CYS A 70 12.81 21.62 26.86
CA CYS A 70 13.36 22.00 25.56
C CYS A 70 12.39 21.63 24.42
N SER A 71 12.38 22.45 23.37
CA SER A 71 11.62 22.17 22.15
C SER A 71 12.16 20.89 21.48
N PRO A 72 11.34 20.15 20.70
CA PRO A 72 11.82 19.03 19.91
C PRO A 72 13.06 19.42 19.07
N GLY A 73 14.12 18.60 19.10
CA GLY A 73 15.41 18.87 18.45
C GLY A 73 16.43 19.64 19.31
N TYR A 74 16.15 19.88 20.60
CA TYR A 74 17.04 20.55 21.53
C TYR A 74 17.12 19.81 22.88
N GLU A 75 18.29 19.76 23.50
CA GLU A 75 18.53 19.17 24.82
C GLU A 75 19.13 20.18 25.82
N ARG A 76 19.20 19.81 27.10
CA ARG A 76 19.82 20.64 28.15
C ARG A 76 21.33 20.70 27.94
N CYS A 77 21.89 21.90 27.85
CA CYS A 77 23.33 22.07 27.60
C CYS A 77 24.25 21.60 28.70
N ASP A 78 23.75 21.58 29.93
CA ASP A 78 24.48 21.09 31.07
C ASP A 78 23.52 20.24 31.90
N PRO A 79 23.38 18.94 31.58
CA PRO A 79 22.51 18.05 32.32
C PRO A 79 23.01 17.79 33.75
N ASP A 80 24.29 18.09 34.05
CA ASP A 80 24.89 17.92 35.37
C ASP A 80 24.65 19.12 36.31
N ASP A 81 24.35 20.30 35.76
CA ASP A 81 23.88 21.45 36.55
C ASP A 81 22.33 21.47 36.62
N PRO A 82 21.74 21.18 37.78
CA PRO A 82 20.28 21.21 37.95
C PRO A 82 19.68 22.62 37.81
N ASN A 83 20.50 23.67 37.74
CA ASN A 83 20.07 25.04 37.49
C ASN A 83 20.23 25.45 36.01
N SER A 84 20.82 24.59 35.17
CA SER A 84 20.90 24.85 33.74
C SER A 84 19.52 24.71 33.11
N THR A 85 19.05 25.78 32.50
CA THR A 85 17.79 25.83 31.74
C THR A 85 18.04 26.15 30.28
N ASP A 86 19.31 26.17 29.87
CA ASP A 86 19.70 26.46 28.51
C ASP A 86 19.52 25.20 27.67
N CYS A 87 18.75 25.36 26.59
CA CYS A 87 18.61 24.36 25.55
C CYS A 87 19.62 24.64 24.45
N CYS A 88 20.38 23.63 24.04
CA CYS A 88 21.23 23.68 22.85
C CYS A 88 20.75 22.63 21.87
N GLU A 89 21.10 22.87 20.61
CA GLU A 89 20.98 21.86 19.56
C GLU A 89 21.73 20.62 20.03
N GLU A 90 21.06 19.47 19.98
CA GLU A 90 21.72 18.20 20.22
C GLU A 90 22.96 18.12 19.31
N PRO A 91 24.15 17.81 19.84
CA PRO A 91 25.33 17.59 19.03
C PRO A 91 25.12 16.32 18.20
N GLY A 92 24.47 16.48 17.05
CA GLY A 92 24.06 15.38 16.17
C GLY A 92 22.98 15.73 15.15
N MET A 93 22.25 16.85 15.30
CA MET A 93 21.15 17.22 14.38
C MET A 93 21.36 18.59 13.71
N GLY A 94 22.57 18.83 13.21
CA GLY A 94 22.85 19.97 12.35
C GLY A 94 22.32 19.74 10.93
N ASP A 95 21.60 20.74 10.40
CA ASP A 95 21.27 20.95 8.99
C ASP A 95 20.74 19.76 8.16
N GLY A 96 19.97 18.85 8.77
CA GLY A 96 19.12 17.91 8.01
C GLY A 96 19.85 16.92 7.11
N GLU A 97 21.17 16.80 7.24
CA GLU A 97 21.98 15.82 6.52
C GLU A 97 22.65 14.89 7.54
N CYS A 98 22.31 13.61 7.45
CA CYS A 98 22.86 12.60 8.34
C CYS A 98 24.35 12.38 8.05
N PRO A 99 25.21 12.28 9.07
CA PRO A 99 26.66 12.30 8.88
C PRO A 99 27.23 11.03 8.26
N ASP A 100 26.51 9.90 8.30
CA ASP A 100 26.95 8.62 7.74
C ASP A 100 26.38 8.38 6.33
N PRO A 101 27.19 7.91 5.36
CA PRO A 101 26.72 7.65 3.99
C PRO A 101 25.70 6.51 3.87
N ASN A 102 25.48 5.71 4.92
CA ASN A 102 24.45 4.69 5.00
C ASN A 102 23.34 5.08 5.99
N SER A 103 23.09 6.37 6.13
CA SER A 103 22.01 6.92 6.93
C SER A 103 21.21 7.97 6.15
N SER A 104 19.91 8.02 6.38
CA SER A 104 18.97 8.92 5.73
C SER A 104 18.13 9.68 6.77
N SER A 105 17.82 10.95 6.46
CA SER A 105 17.03 11.82 7.35
C SER A 105 15.54 11.69 7.02
N VAL A 106 14.72 11.34 8.02
CA VAL A 106 13.25 11.38 7.94
C VAL A 106 12.75 12.29 9.06
N ASP A 107 11.98 13.32 8.72
CA ASP A 107 11.43 14.30 9.69
C ASP A 107 12.48 14.97 10.60
N GLY A 108 13.70 15.14 10.10
CA GLY A 108 14.82 15.72 10.86
C GLY A 108 15.53 14.72 11.79
N GLN A 109 15.19 13.44 11.72
CA GLN A 109 15.82 12.37 12.48
C GLN A 109 16.53 11.38 11.54
N CYS A 110 17.73 10.93 11.93
CA CYS A 110 18.53 10.02 11.11
C CYS A 110 18.16 8.56 11.37
N TYR A 111 18.11 7.80 10.29
CA TYR A 111 17.84 6.36 10.29
C TYR A 111 18.91 5.65 9.46
N CYS A 112 19.36 4.48 9.89
CA CYS A 112 20.23 3.66 9.06
C CYS A 112 19.48 3.13 7.84
N ASP A 113 20.16 3.13 6.70
CA ASP A 113 19.65 2.56 5.47
C ASP A 113 19.46 1.04 5.60
N VAL A 114 18.59 0.48 4.78
CA VAL A 114 18.28 -0.96 4.79
C VAL A 114 19.56 -1.79 4.65
N GLY A 115 19.78 -2.70 5.61
CA GLY A 115 20.99 -3.54 5.70
C GLY A 115 22.05 -3.05 6.69
N TYR A 116 21.81 -1.87 7.29
CA TYR A 116 22.63 -1.32 8.35
C TYR A 116 21.83 -1.15 9.64
N THR A 117 22.53 -1.19 10.77
CA THR A 117 22.03 -0.92 12.12
C THR A 117 22.99 0.03 12.82
N TRP A 118 22.58 0.66 13.92
CA TRP A 118 23.48 1.51 14.69
C TRP A 118 24.68 0.70 15.17
N CYS A 119 25.88 1.22 14.92
CA CYS A 119 27.12 0.58 15.36
C CYS A 119 27.18 0.46 16.88
N ASP A 120 26.70 1.47 17.59
CA ASP A 120 26.53 1.48 19.04
C ASP A 120 25.08 1.83 19.40
N PRO A 121 24.18 0.84 19.52
CA PRO A 121 22.78 1.09 19.83
C PRO A 121 22.54 1.62 21.25
N ASP A 122 23.55 1.60 22.11
CA ASP A 122 23.48 2.13 23.47
C ASP A 122 23.94 3.61 23.55
N ASP A 123 24.53 4.16 22.47
CA ASP A 123 24.95 5.55 22.36
C ASP A 123 24.08 6.32 21.33
N PRO A 124 23.07 7.07 21.76
CA PRO A 124 22.19 7.81 20.86
C PRO A 124 22.89 8.98 20.13
N ALA A 125 24.11 9.35 20.55
CA ALA A 125 24.92 10.32 19.84
C ALA A 125 25.75 9.67 18.71
N ASP A 126 25.88 8.34 18.70
CA ASP A 126 26.55 7.61 17.64
C ASP A 126 25.59 7.31 16.47
N LEU A 127 25.57 8.23 15.52
CA LEU A 127 24.81 8.10 14.27
C LEU A 127 25.56 7.31 13.20
N SER A 128 26.50 6.43 13.55
CA SER A 128 27.19 5.56 12.59
C SER A 128 26.44 4.26 12.33
N CYS A 129 26.33 3.90 11.05
CA CYS A 129 25.58 2.75 10.58
C CYS A 129 26.54 1.61 10.19
N CYS A 130 26.45 0.50 10.91
CA CYS A 130 27.23 -0.72 10.69
C CYS A 130 26.39 -1.78 10.00
N VAL A 131 27.04 -2.61 9.18
CA VAL A 131 26.38 -3.77 8.55
C VAL A 131 25.74 -4.62 9.64
N ASP A 132 24.43 -4.86 9.53
CA ASP A 132 23.69 -5.65 10.50
C ASP A 132 24.20 -7.11 10.50
N PRO A 133 24.78 -7.64 11.60
CA PRO A 133 25.25 -9.02 11.65
C PRO A 133 24.10 -10.05 11.59
N GLY A 134 22.84 -9.62 11.70
CA GLY A 134 21.63 -10.40 11.45
C GLY A 134 21.27 -10.54 9.96
N GLN A 135 21.78 -9.64 9.11
CA GLN A 135 21.68 -9.73 7.65
C GLN A 135 23.01 -10.17 7.05
N THR A 136 23.08 -11.41 6.57
CA THR A 136 24.24 -11.86 5.78
C THR A 136 24.27 -11.11 4.45
N THR A 137 25.02 -10.00 4.40
CA THR A 137 25.25 -9.24 3.18
C THR A 137 26.42 -9.86 2.39
N ALA A 138 26.15 -10.33 1.17
CA ALA A 138 27.16 -10.69 0.19
C ALA A 138 27.83 -9.40 -0.35
N THR A 139 29.17 -9.39 -0.41
CA THR A 139 29.98 -8.29 -0.96
C THR A 139 29.60 -7.95 -2.41
N PRO A 140 29.55 -6.66 -2.83
CA PRO A 140 29.33 -6.31 -4.22
C PRO A 140 30.62 -6.52 -5.02
N THR A 141 30.64 -7.49 -5.93
CA THR A 141 31.53 -7.45 -7.09
C THR A 141 30.63 -7.32 -8.30
N GLU A 142 30.53 -6.07 -8.78
CA GLU A 142 29.82 -5.57 -9.96
C GLU A 142 29.21 -6.67 -10.84
N GLY A 143 27.95 -6.98 -10.56
CA GLY A 143 27.23 -8.04 -11.26
C GLY A 143 25.83 -8.22 -10.70
N THR A 144 24.85 -8.03 -11.58
CA THR A 144 23.60 -8.80 -11.72
C THR A 144 22.65 -8.88 -10.51
N SER A 145 21.44 -8.40 -10.78
CA SER A 145 20.09 -8.75 -10.28
C SER A 145 19.88 -9.87 -9.25
N ASP A 146 18.75 -9.71 -8.54
CA ASP A 146 18.01 -10.62 -7.63
C ASP A 146 18.36 -10.51 -6.14
N ALA A 147 17.53 -9.90 -5.28
CA ALA A 147 16.14 -10.18 -4.87
C ALA A 147 16.06 -11.04 -3.57
N THR A 148 15.36 -10.48 -2.58
CA THR A 148 14.41 -11.12 -1.63
C THR A 148 14.79 -11.27 -0.14
N GLY A 149 13.91 -10.75 0.73
CA GLY A 149 13.51 -11.28 2.06
C GLY A 149 13.80 -10.35 3.26
N GLU A 150 12.88 -9.98 4.16
CA GLU A 150 11.56 -10.53 4.50
C GLU A 150 10.73 -9.53 5.35
N PRO A 151 9.41 -9.38 5.13
CA PRO A 151 8.48 -8.57 5.93
C PRO A 151 7.96 -9.34 7.15
N THR A 152 7.80 -8.64 8.28
CA THR A 152 7.11 -9.20 9.45
C THR A 152 5.60 -9.15 9.21
N SER A 153 5.03 -10.28 8.81
CA SER A 153 3.59 -10.51 8.89
C SER A 153 3.35 -11.85 9.56
N ASP A 154 2.63 -11.79 10.68
CA ASP A 154 2.16 -12.94 11.46
C ASP A 154 1.05 -13.64 10.65
N GLY A 155 1.45 -14.34 9.58
CA GLY A 155 0.57 -14.96 8.61
C GLY A 155 1.17 -16.29 8.15
N THR A 156 0.38 -17.35 8.21
CA THR A 156 0.79 -18.72 7.86
C THR A 156 1.34 -18.76 6.43
N GLY A 157 2.61 -19.16 6.28
CA GLY A 157 3.41 -19.02 5.06
C GLY A 157 2.74 -19.48 3.76
N GLY A 158 2.34 -18.50 2.96
CA GLY A 158 2.11 -18.66 1.52
C GLY A 158 3.36 -18.19 0.77
N ASP A 159 3.77 -18.96 -0.25
CA ASP A 159 4.87 -18.62 -1.15
C ASP A 159 4.79 -17.16 -1.60
N MET A 160 5.82 -16.35 -1.28
CA MET A 160 5.92 -14.99 -1.81
C MET A 160 6.07 -15.06 -3.33
N CYS A 161 5.23 -14.33 -4.06
CA CYS A 161 5.37 -14.30 -5.51
C CYS A 161 6.74 -13.73 -5.89
N PRO A 162 7.54 -14.39 -6.74
CA PRO A 162 8.88 -13.93 -7.11
C PRO A 162 8.91 -12.60 -7.87
N GLY A 163 7.76 -12.07 -8.28
CA GLY A 163 7.62 -10.75 -8.90
C GLY A 163 7.06 -9.67 -7.97
N ALA A 164 6.75 -9.99 -6.71
CA ALA A 164 6.23 -9.00 -5.79
C ALA A 164 7.33 -7.99 -5.42
N VAL A 165 7.02 -6.70 -5.52
CA VAL A 165 7.94 -5.60 -5.22
C VAL A 165 7.33 -4.67 -4.19
N GLY A 166 8.16 -4.16 -3.27
CA GLY A 166 7.74 -3.10 -2.37
C GLY A 166 7.58 -1.76 -3.10
N PRO A 167 6.83 -0.81 -2.53
CA PRO A 167 6.73 0.53 -3.09
C PRO A 167 8.11 1.20 -3.17
N PRO A 168 8.35 2.09 -4.15
CA PRO A 168 9.53 2.95 -4.15
C PRO A 168 9.64 3.78 -2.85
N PRO A 169 10.82 4.33 -2.50
CA PRO A 169 11.00 5.07 -1.24
C PRO A 169 10.12 6.31 -1.08
N SER A 170 9.65 6.87 -2.20
CA SER A 170 8.82 8.08 -2.26
C SER A 170 7.84 7.96 -3.41
N CYS A 171 6.85 8.84 -3.43
CA CYS A 171 5.88 8.94 -4.51
C CYS A 171 5.66 10.39 -4.93
N ASP A 172 5.14 10.57 -6.14
CA ASP A 172 4.65 11.87 -6.63
C ASP A 172 3.13 11.78 -6.81
N GLU A 173 2.36 12.51 -6.00
CA GLU A 173 0.89 12.48 -6.02
C GLU A 173 0.31 12.83 -7.40
N ASP A 174 1.03 13.61 -8.21
CA ASP A 174 0.60 14.08 -9.53
C ASP A 174 0.80 13.01 -10.63
N SER A 175 1.70 12.04 -10.44
CA SER A 175 1.99 10.99 -11.43
C SER A 175 1.79 9.56 -10.96
N GLU A 176 1.84 9.33 -9.64
CA GLU A 176 1.87 8.01 -8.99
C GLU A 176 0.93 8.03 -7.78
N SER A 177 -0.38 7.99 -8.03
CA SER A 177 -1.37 8.07 -6.95
C SER A 177 -1.56 6.74 -6.20
N PHE A 178 -1.27 5.60 -6.84
CA PHE A 178 -1.49 4.26 -6.30
C PHE A 178 -0.33 3.32 -6.62
N PHE A 179 -0.06 2.37 -5.73
CA PHE A 179 0.91 1.31 -5.93
C PHE A 179 0.36 -0.03 -5.45
N CYS A 180 0.64 -1.09 -6.18
CA CYS A 180 0.32 -2.46 -5.77
C CYS A 180 1.58 -3.31 -5.77
N THR A 181 1.78 -4.11 -4.73
CA THR A 181 3.00 -4.93 -4.64
C THR A 181 3.04 -6.09 -5.63
N HIS A 182 1.91 -6.47 -6.22
CA HIS A 182 1.80 -7.67 -7.06
C HIS A 182 1.57 -7.32 -8.54
N PRO A 183 2.46 -7.74 -9.46
CA PRO A 183 2.17 -7.68 -10.88
C PRO A 183 1.10 -8.73 -11.28
N SER A 184 0.53 -8.56 -12.46
CA SER A 184 -0.49 -9.46 -13.04
C SER A 184 -0.11 -10.94 -13.05
N SER A 185 1.18 -11.26 -13.14
CA SER A 185 1.67 -12.65 -13.10
C SER A 185 1.51 -13.32 -11.73
N CYS A 186 1.36 -12.54 -10.66
CA CYS A 186 1.27 -13.03 -9.29
C CYS A 186 -0.16 -13.25 -8.80
N GLY A 187 -1.13 -12.59 -9.44
CA GLY A 187 -2.47 -12.47 -8.90
C GLY A 187 -2.53 -11.64 -7.61
N PRO A 188 -3.73 -11.48 -7.02
CA PRO A 188 -3.96 -10.58 -5.89
C PRO A 188 -3.56 -11.14 -4.52
N GLN A 189 -3.32 -12.45 -4.40
CA GLN A 189 -3.12 -13.09 -3.10
C GLN A 189 -1.89 -12.54 -2.36
N GLY A 190 -2.10 -11.97 -1.17
CA GLY A 190 -1.00 -11.45 -0.34
C GLY A 190 -0.41 -10.12 -0.84
N SER A 191 -1.06 -9.49 -1.82
CA SER A 191 -0.71 -8.14 -2.27
C SER A 191 -1.06 -7.08 -1.23
N ALA A 192 -0.32 -5.99 -1.26
CA ALA A 192 -0.57 -4.79 -0.48
C ALA A 192 -0.79 -3.62 -1.45
N HIS A 193 -1.82 -2.82 -1.16
CA HIS A 193 -2.16 -1.63 -1.92
C HIS A 193 -1.71 -0.40 -1.14
N TYR A 194 -1.20 0.61 -1.84
CA TYR A 194 -0.75 1.86 -1.25
C TYR A 194 -1.32 3.03 -2.05
N TYR A 195 -1.56 4.14 -1.37
CA TYR A 195 -1.81 5.44 -2.00
C TYR A 195 -0.70 6.42 -1.61
N CYS A 196 -0.44 7.37 -2.49
CA CYS A 196 0.51 8.44 -2.22
C CYS A 196 -0.17 9.56 -1.42
N GLU A 197 0.40 9.92 -0.28
CA GLU A 197 -0.01 11.08 0.51
C GLU A 197 1.22 11.87 0.96
N GLY A 198 1.32 13.14 0.53
CA GLY A 198 2.43 14.01 0.93
C GLY A 198 3.82 13.52 0.49
N GLY A 199 3.89 12.75 -0.59
CA GLY A 199 5.14 12.17 -1.13
C GLY A 199 5.56 10.85 -0.48
N VAL A 200 4.73 10.29 0.41
CA VAL A 200 4.97 9.02 1.10
C VAL A 200 3.89 8.00 0.74
N TRP A 201 4.29 6.74 0.58
CA TRP A 201 3.36 5.64 0.39
C TRP A 201 2.70 5.25 1.70
N VAL A 202 1.37 5.32 1.74
CA VAL A 202 0.54 4.88 2.86
C VAL A 202 -0.21 3.62 2.46
N GLU A 203 -0.10 2.56 3.26
CA GLU A 203 -0.79 1.31 2.98
C GLU A 203 -2.32 1.50 3.12
N ASP A 204 -3.04 1.07 2.10
CA ASP A 204 -4.50 1.04 2.06
C ASP A 204 -5.02 -0.28 2.62
N THR A 205 -5.46 -0.24 3.87
CA THR A 205 -6.09 -1.38 4.55
C THR A 205 -7.61 -1.43 4.36
N SER A 206 -8.18 -0.51 3.57
CA SER A 206 -9.63 -0.36 3.36
C SER A 206 -10.18 -1.05 2.12
N LEU A 207 -9.34 -1.83 1.41
CA LEU A 207 -9.76 -2.58 0.21
C LEU A 207 -11.00 -3.45 0.46
N ASP A 208 -11.05 -4.10 1.61
CA ASP A 208 -12.15 -4.95 2.03
C ASP A 208 -13.47 -4.17 2.16
N ASP A 209 -13.40 -2.95 2.67
CA ASP A 209 -14.56 -2.07 2.81
C ASP A 209 -15.02 -1.53 1.45
N THR A 210 -14.08 -1.26 0.55
CA THR A 210 -14.36 -0.86 -0.84
C THR A 210 -15.08 -1.98 -1.59
N CYS A 211 -14.59 -3.21 -1.52
CA CYS A 211 -15.26 -4.37 -2.12
C CYS A 211 -16.67 -4.58 -1.54
N LYS A 212 -16.84 -4.41 -0.22
CA LYS A 212 -18.16 -4.50 0.43
C LYS A 212 -19.13 -3.43 -0.02
N LEU A 213 -18.64 -2.22 -0.30
CA LEU A 213 -19.46 -1.15 -0.85
C LEU A 213 -19.99 -1.49 -2.26
N ASP A 214 -19.21 -2.21 -3.04
CA ASP A 214 -19.56 -2.68 -4.39
C ASP A 214 -20.40 -3.97 -4.39
N GLY A 215 -20.72 -4.52 -3.21
CA GLY A 215 -21.59 -5.69 -3.05
C GLY A 215 -20.85 -7.03 -3.00
N TYR A 216 -19.52 -7.01 -2.88
CA TYR A 216 -18.71 -8.20 -2.63
C TYR A 216 -18.54 -8.45 -1.13
N ASP A 217 -18.01 -9.61 -0.75
CA ASP A 217 -17.86 -9.98 0.66
C ASP A 217 -16.46 -9.62 1.21
N PHE A 218 -15.44 -9.63 0.36
CA PHE A 218 -14.04 -9.38 0.74
C PHE A 218 -13.17 -8.95 -0.46
N ALA A 219 -11.96 -8.46 -0.18
CA ALA A 219 -10.91 -8.27 -1.17
C ALA A 219 -9.93 -9.45 -1.17
N TYR A 220 -9.53 -9.93 -2.36
CA TYR A 220 -8.36 -10.80 -2.46
C TYR A 220 -7.07 -10.01 -2.33
N GLY A 221 -7.09 -8.76 -2.83
CA GLY A 221 -5.94 -7.88 -2.91
C GLY A 221 -5.98 -7.01 -4.16
N CYS A 222 -4.87 -6.38 -4.50
CA CYS A 222 -4.66 -5.61 -5.72
C CYS A 222 -3.80 -6.37 -6.74
N VAL A 223 -3.88 -5.95 -8.00
CA VAL A 223 -3.02 -6.42 -9.10
C VAL A 223 -2.65 -5.23 -9.98
N ASP A 224 -1.37 -5.14 -10.35
CA ASP A 224 -0.86 -4.21 -11.36
C ASP A 224 -0.65 -4.93 -12.71
N ASP A 225 -1.41 -4.56 -13.75
CA ASP A 225 -1.25 -5.11 -15.10
C ASP A 225 -0.21 -4.38 -15.97
N GLY A 226 0.48 -3.38 -15.40
CA GLY A 226 1.45 -2.52 -16.08
C GLY A 226 0.82 -1.30 -16.77
N GLY A 227 -0.51 -1.16 -16.75
CA GLY A 227 -1.24 0.02 -17.20
C GLY A 227 -2.19 0.58 -16.14
N THR A 228 -2.78 -0.27 -15.33
CA THR A 228 -3.72 0.07 -14.26
C THR A 228 -3.59 -0.88 -13.07
N ILE A 229 -3.80 -0.34 -11.88
CA ILE A 229 -3.97 -1.12 -10.66
C ILE A 229 -5.46 -1.35 -10.45
N PHE A 230 -5.85 -2.60 -10.21
CA PHE A 230 -7.22 -2.96 -9.86
C PHE A 230 -7.26 -3.81 -8.61
N VAL A 231 -8.36 -3.68 -7.86
CA VAL A 231 -8.65 -4.50 -6.68
C VAL A 231 -9.52 -5.66 -7.12
N GLU A 232 -9.06 -6.88 -6.85
CA GLU A 232 -9.86 -8.08 -7.09
C GLU A 232 -10.74 -8.34 -5.86
N CYS A 233 -12.05 -8.21 -6.04
CA CYS A 233 -13.04 -8.51 -5.00
C CYS A 233 -13.58 -9.95 -5.14
N GLY A 234 -13.99 -10.53 -4.01
CA GLY A 234 -14.53 -11.88 -3.92
C GLY A 234 -15.84 -11.93 -3.14
N SER A 235 -16.65 -12.93 -3.46
CA SER A 235 -17.89 -13.26 -2.74
C SER A 235 -17.73 -14.59 -2.01
N GLY A 236 -18.49 -14.78 -0.93
CA GLY A 236 -18.43 -15.94 -0.05
C GLY A 236 -17.72 -15.67 1.27
N SER A 237 -17.38 -16.74 1.99
CA SER A 237 -16.82 -16.62 3.35
C SER A 237 -15.44 -15.95 3.43
N GLY A 238 -14.64 -15.95 2.35
CA GLY A 238 -13.28 -15.41 2.34
C GLY A 238 -12.30 -16.13 3.26
N ALA A 239 -12.70 -17.28 3.82
CA ALA A 239 -11.88 -18.06 4.74
C ALA A 239 -10.63 -18.60 4.04
N ALA A 240 -9.52 -18.75 4.76
CA ALA A 240 -8.31 -19.31 4.18
C ALA A 240 -8.53 -20.76 3.70
N CYS A 241 -8.09 -21.07 2.48
CA CYS A 241 -8.21 -22.39 1.87
C CYS A 241 -6.93 -22.77 1.10
N SER A 242 -6.72 -24.07 0.86
CA SER A 242 -5.60 -24.56 0.06
C SER A 242 -5.94 -25.89 -0.61
N GLY A 243 -5.99 -25.90 -1.94
CA GLY A 243 -6.17 -27.13 -2.73
C GLY A 243 -7.53 -27.82 -2.56
N GLU A 244 -8.54 -27.12 -2.04
CA GLU A 244 -9.90 -27.65 -1.93
C GLU A 244 -10.52 -27.76 -3.32
N ALA A 245 -11.04 -28.94 -3.64
CA ALA A 245 -11.76 -29.16 -4.89
C ALA A 245 -13.04 -28.32 -4.89
N PRO A 246 -13.38 -27.69 -6.03
CA PRO A 246 -14.62 -26.94 -6.13
C PRO A 246 -15.83 -27.85 -5.91
N SER A 247 -16.89 -27.29 -5.33
CA SER A 247 -18.11 -28.01 -5.00
C SER A 247 -19.35 -27.14 -5.18
N CYS A 248 -20.49 -27.76 -5.43
CA CYS A 248 -21.78 -27.09 -5.41
C CYS A 248 -22.32 -27.09 -3.97
N LEU A 249 -22.47 -25.91 -3.38
CA LEU A 249 -23.09 -25.76 -2.05
C LEU A 249 -24.60 -26.00 -2.14
N ASP A 250 -25.19 -25.58 -3.26
CA ASP A 250 -26.58 -25.83 -3.63
C ASP A 250 -26.72 -25.88 -5.16
N ALA A 251 -27.96 -25.82 -5.68
CA ALA A 251 -28.23 -25.92 -7.12
C ALA A 251 -27.67 -24.75 -7.95
N ASN A 252 -27.41 -23.59 -7.33
CA ASN A 252 -26.97 -22.38 -8.03
C ASN A 252 -25.62 -21.88 -7.51
N THR A 253 -25.22 -22.22 -6.29
CA THR A 253 -24.00 -21.71 -5.68
C THR A 253 -22.82 -22.66 -5.90
N TRP A 254 -21.84 -22.22 -6.67
CA TRP A 254 -20.52 -22.85 -6.78
C TRP A 254 -19.59 -22.28 -5.72
N ALA A 255 -18.80 -23.13 -5.08
CA ALA A 255 -17.77 -22.72 -4.14
C ALA A 255 -16.43 -23.37 -4.47
N GLY A 256 -15.36 -22.63 -4.32
CA GLY A 256 -14.00 -23.11 -4.58
C GLY A 256 -12.94 -22.26 -3.89
N CYS A 257 -11.69 -22.74 -3.96
CA CYS A 257 -10.56 -22.00 -3.43
C CYS A 257 -9.92 -21.15 -4.53
N LYS A 258 -10.02 -19.82 -4.42
CA LYS A 258 -9.40 -18.87 -5.35
C LYS A 258 -8.44 -17.99 -4.56
N TRP A 259 -7.19 -17.86 -5.01
CA TRP A 259 -6.21 -16.97 -4.37
C TRP A 259 -6.08 -17.20 -2.84
N GLY A 260 -6.15 -18.46 -2.41
CA GLY A 260 -6.07 -18.85 -1.00
C GLY A 260 -7.28 -18.49 -0.13
N LYS A 261 -8.38 -18.01 -0.73
CA LYS A 261 -9.63 -17.69 -0.04
C LYS A 261 -10.81 -18.48 -0.61
N THR A 262 -11.69 -18.96 0.26
CA THR A 262 -12.94 -19.62 -0.13
C THR A 262 -13.84 -18.60 -0.80
N THR A 263 -14.20 -18.92 -2.04
CA THR A 263 -14.99 -18.09 -2.94
C THR A 263 -16.30 -18.79 -3.23
N GLU A 264 -17.37 -18.03 -3.29
CA GLU A 264 -18.69 -18.48 -3.68
C GLU A 264 -19.17 -17.63 -4.85
N VAL A 265 -19.74 -18.26 -5.87
CA VAL A 265 -20.33 -17.58 -7.02
C VAL A 265 -21.72 -18.12 -7.27
N ASP A 266 -22.65 -17.24 -7.60
CA ASP A 266 -23.98 -17.61 -8.07
C ASP A 266 -23.89 -17.90 -9.57
N CYS A 267 -24.00 -19.18 -9.94
CA CYS A 267 -23.94 -19.63 -11.32
C CYS A 267 -25.05 -19.02 -12.18
N PHE A 268 -26.20 -18.67 -11.61
CA PHE A 268 -27.24 -17.96 -12.36
C PHE A 268 -26.75 -16.57 -12.77
N VAL A 269 -26.17 -15.80 -11.83
CA VAL A 269 -25.63 -14.47 -12.13
C VAL A 269 -24.45 -14.56 -13.09
N VAL A 270 -23.53 -15.50 -12.88
CA VAL A 270 -22.39 -15.72 -13.78
C VAL A 270 -22.88 -16.00 -15.20
N CYS A 271 -23.81 -16.93 -15.39
CA CYS A 271 -24.28 -17.28 -16.72
C CYS A 271 -25.16 -16.21 -17.37
N THR A 272 -26.03 -15.53 -16.61
CA THR A 272 -27.05 -14.63 -17.19
C THR A 272 -26.64 -13.16 -17.27
N GLU A 273 -25.73 -12.69 -16.40
CA GLU A 273 -25.33 -11.28 -16.34
C GLU A 273 -23.86 -11.04 -16.74
N ILE A 274 -22.96 -11.96 -16.40
CA ILE A 274 -21.52 -11.81 -16.66
C ILE A 274 -21.16 -12.46 -18.00
N GLY A 275 -21.63 -13.68 -18.23
CA GLY A 275 -21.33 -14.51 -19.37
C GLY A 275 -20.08 -15.38 -19.20
N ASP A 276 -19.79 -16.19 -20.22
CA ASP A 276 -18.57 -16.98 -20.32
C ASP A 276 -17.33 -16.12 -20.68
N ASP A 277 -16.18 -16.77 -20.91
CA ASP A 277 -14.93 -16.10 -21.27
C ASP A 277 -15.01 -15.27 -22.57
N MET A 278 -16.00 -15.53 -23.43
CA MET A 278 -16.27 -14.76 -24.64
C MET A 278 -17.32 -13.65 -24.41
N GLY A 279 -17.80 -13.49 -23.17
CA GLY A 279 -18.87 -12.57 -22.80
C GLY A 279 -20.24 -13.01 -23.28
N ALA A 280 -20.43 -14.28 -23.64
CA ALA A 280 -21.74 -14.79 -24.03
C ALA A 280 -22.58 -15.07 -22.78
N THR A 281 -23.73 -14.41 -22.69
CA THR A 281 -24.73 -14.64 -21.63
C THR A 281 -25.74 -15.68 -22.07
N TYR A 282 -26.25 -16.43 -21.10
CA TYR A 282 -27.20 -17.52 -21.28
C TYR A 282 -28.51 -17.23 -20.54
N ASP A 283 -29.56 -17.99 -20.84
CA ASP A 283 -30.85 -17.84 -20.14
C ASP A 283 -30.87 -18.47 -18.74
N HIS A 284 -29.99 -19.45 -18.51
CA HIS A 284 -29.91 -20.17 -17.23
C HIS A 284 -28.47 -20.49 -16.82
N GLY A 285 -28.28 -20.66 -15.52
CA GLY A 285 -27.03 -21.09 -14.92
C GLY A 285 -27.29 -21.86 -13.64
N ALA A 286 -26.67 -23.04 -13.51
CA ALA A 286 -26.76 -23.89 -12.34
C ALA A 286 -25.39 -24.46 -11.99
N CYS A 287 -25.17 -24.77 -10.71
CA CYS A 287 -23.98 -25.50 -10.30
C CYS A 287 -24.21 -27.00 -10.53
N GLU A 288 -23.36 -27.60 -11.37
CA GLU A 288 -23.41 -29.02 -11.69
C GLU A 288 -22.04 -29.67 -11.56
N VAL A 289 -22.03 -31.00 -11.38
CA VAL A 289 -20.78 -31.79 -11.41
C VAL A 289 -20.62 -32.41 -12.79
N GLN A 290 -19.65 -31.92 -13.55
CA GLN A 290 -19.28 -32.42 -14.87
C GLN A 290 -17.88 -33.05 -14.81
N ASP A 291 -17.75 -34.28 -15.32
CA ASP A 291 -16.49 -35.04 -15.27
C ASP A 291 -15.83 -35.15 -13.88
N GLY A 292 -16.63 -35.04 -12.82
CA GLY A 292 -16.18 -35.13 -11.43
C GLY A 292 -15.77 -33.80 -10.80
N GLU A 293 -15.95 -32.68 -11.51
CA GLU A 293 -15.65 -31.33 -11.03
C GLU A 293 -16.92 -30.48 -10.98
N ALA A 294 -17.08 -29.67 -9.93
CA ALA A 294 -18.18 -28.73 -9.86
C ALA A 294 -17.90 -27.51 -10.74
N VAL A 295 -18.86 -27.17 -11.59
CA VAL A 295 -18.78 -26.06 -12.56
C VAL A 295 -20.11 -25.32 -12.62
N CYS A 296 -20.08 -24.05 -13.02
CA CYS A 296 -21.29 -23.34 -13.43
C CYS A 296 -21.66 -23.76 -14.85
N ALA A 297 -22.70 -24.58 -14.97
CA ALA A 297 -23.26 -25.01 -16.24
C ALA A 297 -24.25 -23.96 -16.75
N CYS A 298 -23.89 -23.29 -17.84
CA CYS A 298 -24.75 -22.31 -18.52
C CYS A 298 -25.47 -22.94 -19.72
N CYS A 299 -26.74 -22.57 -19.94
CA CYS A 299 -27.52 -23.09 -21.07
C CYS A 299 -28.62 -22.11 -21.50
N ASP A 300 -29.04 -22.20 -22.77
CA ASP A 300 -30.12 -21.39 -23.32
C ASP A 300 -31.48 -22.09 -23.22
N ALA A 301 -32.55 -21.31 -23.14
CA ALA A 301 -33.89 -21.86 -23.04
C ALA A 301 -34.25 -22.68 -24.28
N GLY A 302 -34.54 -23.96 -24.07
CA GLY A 302 -34.87 -24.92 -25.13
C GLY A 302 -33.72 -25.86 -25.51
N ASP A 303 -32.53 -25.67 -24.93
CA ASP A 303 -31.43 -26.62 -25.11
C ASP A 303 -31.70 -27.94 -24.36
N PRO A 304 -31.27 -29.09 -24.92
CA PRO A 304 -31.43 -30.37 -24.26
C PRO A 304 -30.73 -30.41 -22.90
N GLY A 305 -31.51 -30.57 -21.83
CA GLY A 305 -30.99 -30.60 -20.46
C GLY A 305 -31.08 -29.28 -19.71
N CYS A 306 -31.44 -28.18 -20.39
CA CYS A 306 -31.65 -26.90 -19.73
C CYS A 306 -33.03 -26.85 -19.01
N PRO A 307 -33.10 -26.35 -17.78
CA PRO A 307 -34.38 -26.09 -17.09
C PRO A 307 -35.30 -25.17 -17.90
N ILE A 308 -36.60 -25.45 -17.83
CA ILE A 308 -37.70 -24.72 -18.49
C ILE A 308 -38.36 -23.69 -17.59
#